data_AF-A0A1W4XFX8-F1
#
_entry.id   AF-A0A1W4XFX8-F1
#
_cell.length_a   1.000
_cell.length_b   1.000
_cell.length_c   1.000
_cell.angle_alpha   90.00
_cell.angle_beta   90.00
_cell.angle_gamma   90.00
#
_symmetry.space_group_name_H-M   'P 1'
#
loop_
_entity.id
_entity.type
_entity.pdbx_description
1 polymer ?
#
loop_
_entity_poly.entity_id
_entity_poly.type
_entity_poly.pdbx_seq_one_letter_code
_entity_poly.pdbx_strand_id
1 'polypeptide(L)'
;MRQLSKQDHYDFGLRSMVALLRYAGRKRRQYPQHPEEQMVYLAMRDMNIAKLTADDLPLFNGIMSDIFPGVVIPTIDYEDMNNAISAELVANGWQPVQIAITKVIQLYETKNSRHSVMILGNTGTAKTVTWKSLKGAMGRLKKLNKAGFNVVEVFPINPKALNLGELYGEYNLATNEWLDGVISATMRTTCS
;
A
#
# COMPACT_ATOMS: atom_id res chain seq x y z
N MET A 1 17.32 14.60 17.96
CA MET A 1 16.25 13.84 18.62
C MET A 1 15.90 12.63 17.77
N ARG A 2 16.20 11.41 18.25
CA ARG A 2 15.75 10.16 17.64
C ARG A 2 14.75 9.56 18.64
N GLN A 3 13.50 10.01 18.58
CA GLN A 3 12.45 9.56 19.51
C GLN A 3 11.87 8.21 19.12
N LEU A 4 11.92 7.83 17.84
CA LEU A 4 11.49 6.52 17.35
C LEU A 4 12.62 5.50 17.43
N SER A 5 12.25 4.23 17.58
CA SER A 5 13.19 3.11 17.56
C SER A 5 13.96 3.01 16.23
N LYS A 6 15.15 2.40 16.25
CA LYS A 6 15.95 2.18 15.04
C LYS A 6 15.46 0.91 14.34
N GLN A 7 14.73 1.08 13.24
CA GLN A 7 14.27 -0.01 12.38
C GLN A 7 14.89 0.10 10.97
N ASP A 8 15.26 -1.03 10.37
CA ASP A 8 15.90 -1.05 9.04
C ASP A 8 14.95 -0.62 7.91
N HIS A 9 13.64 -0.76 8.13
CA HIS A 9 12.61 -0.41 7.14
C HIS A 9 12.10 1.04 7.27
N TYR A 10 12.64 1.83 8.21
CA TYR A 10 12.28 3.24 8.37
C TYR A 10 13.02 4.11 7.34
N ASP A 11 12.25 4.79 6.48
CA ASP A 11 12.74 5.74 5.48
C ASP A 11 12.05 7.10 5.65
N PHE A 12 12.77 8.03 6.28
CA PHE A 12 12.38 9.44 6.47
C PHE A 12 13.25 10.39 5.64
N GLY A 13 13.89 9.91 4.56
CA GLY A 13 14.74 10.74 3.69
C GLY A 13 13.95 11.70 2.77
N LEU A 14 14.66 12.58 2.05
CA LEU A 14 14.05 13.60 1.18
C LEU A 14 13.14 13.03 0.09
N ARG A 15 13.46 11.85 -0.45
CA ARG A 15 12.61 11.15 -1.42
C ARG A 15 11.26 10.76 -0.83
N SER A 16 11.25 10.37 0.45
CA SER A 16 10.03 10.09 1.20
C SER A 16 9.17 11.35 1.34
N MET A 17 9.81 12.48 1.62
CA MET A 17 9.17 13.80 1.76
C MET A 17 8.55 14.30 0.44
N VAL A 18 9.20 14.12 -0.71
CA VAL A 18 8.61 14.47 -2.01
C VAL A 18 7.36 13.63 -2.31
N ALA A 19 7.41 12.33 -2.01
CA ALA A 19 6.24 11.46 -2.16
C ALA A 19 5.09 11.90 -1.26
N LEU A 20 5.41 12.39 -0.05
CA LEU A 20 4.44 12.93 0.89
C LEU A 20 3.74 14.17 0.37
N LEU A 21 4.48 15.16 -0.12
CA LEU A 21 3.90 16.37 -0.69
C LEU A 21 3.01 16.06 -1.90
N ARG A 22 3.43 15.14 -2.76
CA ARG A 22 2.61 14.68 -3.90
C ARG A 22 1.33 13.98 -3.44
N TYR A 23 1.39 13.19 -2.37
CA TYR A 23 0.22 12.53 -1.79
C TYR A 23 -0.73 13.53 -1.11
N ALA A 24 -0.21 14.45 -0.30
CA ALA A 24 -0.96 15.54 0.30
C ALA A 24 -1.66 16.39 -0.77
N GLY A 25 -0.97 16.74 -1.85
CA GLY A 25 -1.57 17.46 -2.97
C GLY A 25 -2.71 16.69 -3.65
N ARG A 26 -2.65 15.35 -3.72
CA ARG A 26 -3.77 14.53 -4.21
C ARG A 26 -4.96 14.58 -3.26
N LYS A 27 -4.73 14.40 -1.95
CA LYS A 27 -5.79 14.48 -0.94
C LYS A 27 -6.43 15.88 -0.92
N ARG A 28 -5.64 16.95 -1.05
CA ARG A 28 -6.13 18.33 -1.15
C ARG A 28 -7.09 18.54 -2.34
N ARG A 29 -6.81 17.93 -3.50
CA ARG A 29 -7.72 17.97 -4.66
C ARG A 29 -8.99 17.15 -4.47
N GLN A 30 -8.92 16.04 -3.71
CA GLN A 30 -10.08 15.22 -3.38
C GLN A 30 -10.98 15.88 -2.33
N TYR A 31 -10.38 16.64 -1.41
CA TYR A 31 -11.03 17.23 -0.25
C TYR A 31 -10.75 18.75 -0.14
N PRO A 32 -11.16 19.55 -1.14
CA PRO A 32 -10.85 20.99 -1.18
C PRO A 32 -11.45 21.80 -0.02
N GLN A 33 -12.50 21.27 0.63
CA GLN A 33 -13.16 21.88 1.78
C GLN A 33 -12.35 21.80 3.08
N HIS A 34 -11.39 20.88 3.19
CA HIS A 34 -10.59 20.70 4.41
C HIS A 34 -9.34 21.60 4.41
N PRO A 35 -8.96 22.20 5.55
CA PRO A 35 -7.72 22.97 5.68
C PRO A 35 -6.48 22.21 5.17
N GLU A 36 -5.52 22.95 4.61
CA GLU A 36 -4.31 22.36 4.04
C GLU A 36 -3.48 21.59 5.08
N GLU A 37 -3.36 22.15 6.28
CA GLU A 37 -2.70 21.53 7.43
C GLU A 37 -3.30 20.15 7.78
N GLN A 38 -4.63 19.99 7.71
CA GLN A 38 -5.29 18.70 7.91
C GLN A 38 -4.91 17.70 6.82
N MET A 39 -4.76 18.14 5.58
CA MET A 39 -4.36 17.28 4.45
C MET A 39 -2.91 16.85 4.54
N VAL A 40 -2.02 17.74 4.99
CA VAL A 40 -0.61 17.42 5.23
C VAL A 40 -0.48 16.42 6.39
N TYR A 41 -1.18 16.67 7.51
CA TYR A 41 -1.18 15.73 8.63
C TYR A 41 -1.77 14.37 8.21
N LEU A 42 -2.92 14.34 7.55
CA LEU A 42 -3.50 13.10 7.01
C LEU A 42 -2.51 12.32 6.14
N ALA A 43 -1.82 13.01 5.23
CA ALA A 43 -0.79 12.41 4.38
C ALA A 43 0.40 11.84 5.18
N MET A 44 0.90 12.58 6.17
CA MET A 44 1.95 12.13 7.09
C MET A 44 1.53 10.88 7.85
N ARG A 45 0.29 10.85 8.35
CA ARG A 45 -0.26 9.73 9.09
C ARG A 45 -0.36 8.49 8.18
N ASP A 46 -1.07 8.60 7.07
CA ASP A 46 -1.37 7.46 6.18
C ASP A 46 -0.09 6.80 5.64
N MET A 47 0.95 7.60 5.35
CA MET A 47 2.21 7.09 4.79
C MET A 47 3.14 6.41 5.82
N ASN A 48 2.90 6.63 7.11
CA ASN A 48 3.78 6.15 8.18
C ASN A 48 3.12 5.13 9.11
N ILE A 49 1.81 5.23 9.40
CA ILE A 49 1.11 4.29 10.30
C ILE A 49 1.34 2.82 9.93
N ALA A 50 1.30 2.48 8.64
CA ALA A 50 1.46 1.10 8.19
C ALA A 50 2.90 0.54 8.37
N LYS A 51 3.89 1.43 8.55
CA LYS A 51 5.30 1.09 8.70
C LYS A 51 5.75 1.01 10.15
N LEU A 52 5.12 1.77 11.03
CA LEU A 52 5.54 1.89 12.43
C LEU A 52 5.23 0.61 13.20
N THR A 53 6.09 0.31 14.18
CA THR A 53 5.82 -0.71 15.19
C THR A 53 4.70 -0.25 16.12
N ALA A 54 4.10 -1.20 16.86
CA ALA A 54 3.06 -0.88 17.83
C ALA A 54 3.56 0.08 18.92
N ASP A 55 4.83 -0.06 19.34
CA ASP A 55 5.44 0.75 20.39
C ASP A 55 5.80 2.16 19.92
N ASP A 56 6.15 2.31 18.64
CA ASP A 56 6.50 3.60 18.04
C ASP A 56 5.26 4.42 17.63
N LEU A 57 4.09 3.79 17.51
CA LEU A 57 2.86 4.44 17.05
C LEU A 57 2.39 5.56 18.02
N PRO A 58 2.37 5.37 19.36
CA PRO A 58 2.05 6.45 20.30
C PRO A 58 3.07 7.60 20.23
N LEU A 59 4.35 7.29 20.07
CA LEU A 59 5.42 8.28 19.98
C LEU A 59 5.26 9.14 18.72
N PHE A 60 4.97 8.51 17.58
CA PHE A 60 4.67 9.22 16.34
C PHE A 60 3.45 10.15 16.48
N ASN A 61 2.38 9.68 17.13
CA ASN A 61 1.19 10.50 17.35
C ASN A 61 1.49 11.70 18.27
N GLY A 62 2.33 11.53 19.29
CA GLY A 62 2.80 12.64 20.14
C GLY A 62 3.57 13.69 19.33
N ILE A 63 4.56 13.26 18.55
CA ILE A 63 5.33 14.14 17.67
C ILE A 63 4.42 14.90 16.70
N MET A 64 3.44 14.22 16.11
CA MET A 64 2.51 14.86 15.18
C MET A 64 1.60 15.88 15.87
N SER A 65 1.16 15.60 17.10
CA SER A 65 0.38 16.55 17.91
C SER A 65 1.20 17.80 18.28
N ASP A 66 2.51 17.66 18.50
CA ASP A 66 3.39 18.78 18.81
C ASP A 66 3.65 19.66 17.57
N ILE A 67 3.78 19.05 16.38
CA ILE A 67 4.01 19.76 15.11
C ILE A 67 2.74 20.44 14.59
N PHE A 68 1.57 19.81 14.77
CA PHE A 68 0.27 20.31 14.30
C PHE A 68 -0.70 20.52 15.47
N PRO A 69 -0.44 21.51 16.35
CA PRO A 69 -1.27 21.75 17.52
C PRO A 69 -2.70 22.16 17.11
N GLY A 70 -3.71 21.49 17.67
CA GLY A 70 -5.12 21.80 17.43
C GLY A 70 -5.68 21.31 16.09
N VAL A 71 -4.88 20.65 15.25
CA VAL A 71 -5.33 20.10 13.97
C VAL A 71 -6.00 18.74 14.18
N VAL A 72 -7.30 18.66 13.87
CA VAL A 72 -8.06 17.40 13.92
C VAL A 72 -8.01 16.73 12.55
N ILE A 73 -7.56 15.47 12.52
CA ILE A 73 -7.48 14.70 11.28
C ILE A 73 -8.89 14.28 10.86
N PRO A 74 -9.29 14.51 9.60
CA PRO A 74 -10.59 14.07 9.12
C PRO A 74 -10.69 12.54 9.14
N THR A 75 -11.86 12.04 9.53
CA THR A 75 -12.19 10.62 9.44
C THR A 75 -12.54 10.31 7.98
N ILE A 76 -11.76 9.42 7.35
CA ILE A 76 -12.11 8.89 6.03
C ILE A 76 -13.04 7.71 6.26
N ASP A 77 -14.21 7.75 5.64
CA ASP A 77 -15.15 6.65 5.67
C ASP A 77 -14.69 5.53 4.72
N TYR A 78 -14.51 4.34 5.28
CA TYR A 78 -14.17 3.12 4.56
C TYR A 78 -15.29 2.07 4.67
N GLU A 79 -16.53 2.44 4.99
CA GLU A 79 -17.64 1.51 5.20
C GLU A 79 -17.82 0.53 4.04
N ASP A 80 -17.88 1.02 2.80
CA ASP A 80 -17.97 0.18 1.60
C ASP A 80 -16.81 -0.83 1.51
N MET A 81 -15.58 -0.36 1.79
CA MET A 81 -14.37 -1.20 1.73
C MET A 81 -14.35 -2.21 2.88
N ASN A 82 -14.72 -1.81 4.10
CA ASN A 82 -14.83 -2.68 5.27
C ASN A 82 -15.81 -3.82 5.01
N ASN A 83 -16.98 -3.48 4.45
CA ASN A 83 -18.02 -4.45 4.09
C ASN A 83 -17.52 -5.41 3.00
N ALA A 84 -16.86 -4.88 1.95
CA ALA A 84 -16.29 -5.69 0.87
C ALA A 84 -15.18 -6.64 1.36
N ILE A 85 -14.28 -6.17 2.23
CA ILE A 85 -13.22 -6.98 2.84
C ILE A 85 -13.82 -8.07 3.73
N SER A 86 -14.80 -7.72 4.56
CA SER A 86 -15.46 -8.67 5.47
C SER A 86 -16.18 -9.77 4.70
N ALA A 87 -16.92 -9.39 3.65
CA ALA A 87 -17.57 -10.34 2.75
C ALA A 87 -16.55 -11.25 2.04
N GLU A 88 -15.39 -10.72 1.65
CA GLU A 88 -14.33 -11.50 1.01
C GLU A 88 -13.66 -12.48 1.99
N LEU A 89 -13.42 -12.06 3.24
CA LEU A 89 -12.88 -12.94 4.27
C LEU A 89 -13.84 -14.11 4.54
N VAL A 90 -15.12 -13.82 4.75
CA VAL A 90 -16.15 -14.85 4.99
C VAL A 90 -16.30 -15.79 3.81
N ALA A 91 -16.31 -15.28 2.57
CA ALA A 91 -16.44 -16.10 1.36
C ALA A 91 -15.27 -17.09 1.19
N ASN A 92 -14.09 -16.77 1.72
CA ASN A 92 -12.92 -17.64 1.71
C ASN A 92 -12.78 -18.49 2.99
N GLY A 93 -13.79 -18.51 3.86
CA GLY A 93 -13.79 -19.29 5.10
C GLY A 93 -12.97 -18.69 6.26
N TRP A 94 -12.62 -17.40 6.19
CA TRP A 94 -11.87 -16.71 7.24
C TRP A 94 -12.79 -15.93 8.18
N GLN A 95 -12.39 -15.82 9.45
CA GLN A 95 -13.07 -14.96 10.40
C GLN A 95 -12.68 -13.48 10.17
N PRO A 96 -13.65 -12.58 9.96
CA PRO A 96 -13.38 -11.16 9.80
C PRO A 96 -13.05 -10.53 11.16
N VAL A 97 -11.77 -10.56 11.54
CA VAL A 97 -11.27 -9.88 12.73
C VAL A 97 -10.87 -8.44 12.36
N GLN A 98 -11.18 -7.48 13.23
CA GLN A 98 -10.92 -6.05 12.97
C GLN A 98 -9.47 -5.78 12.56
N ILE A 99 -8.49 -6.44 13.18
CA ILE A 99 -7.08 -6.25 12.84
C ILE A 99 -6.76 -6.67 11.40
N ALA A 100 -7.40 -7.72 10.88
CA ALA A 100 -7.22 -8.17 9.51
C ALA A 100 -7.78 -7.13 8.52
N ILE A 101 -8.98 -6.60 8.80
CA ILE A 101 -9.62 -5.56 8.00
C ILE A 101 -8.75 -4.30 7.97
N THR A 102 -8.31 -3.84 9.15
CA THR A 102 -7.41 -2.68 9.27
C THR A 102 -6.12 -2.87 8.48
N LYS A 103 -5.52 -4.07 8.50
CA LYS A 103 -4.30 -4.35 7.73
C LYS A 103 -4.52 -4.36 6.21
N VAL A 104 -5.69 -4.80 5.75
CA VAL A 104 -6.07 -4.72 4.33
C VAL A 104 -6.26 -3.26 3.90
N ILE A 105 -6.89 -2.42 4.73
CA ILE A 105 -7.03 -0.97 4.46
C ILE A 105 -5.65 -0.29 4.44
N GLN A 106 -4.78 -0.60 5.40
CA GLN A 106 -3.41 -0.06 5.42
C GLN A 106 -2.65 -0.41 4.13
N LEU A 107 -2.80 -1.62 3.62
CA LEU A 107 -2.21 -2.02 2.34
C LEU A 107 -2.80 -1.21 1.17
N TYR A 108 -4.12 -0.98 1.15
CA TYR A 108 -4.80 -0.17 0.15
C TYR A 108 -4.28 1.28 0.13
N GLU A 109 -4.24 1.96 1.28
CA GLU A 109 -3.71 3.33 1.36
C GLU A 109 -2.22 3.40 1.00
N THR A 110 -1.44 2.40 1.42
CA THR A 110 -0.02 2.33 1.05
C THR A 110 0.16 2.21 -0.46
N LYS A 111 -0.64 1.37 -1.13
CA LYS A 111 -0.65 1.24 -2.60
C LYS A 111 -1.11 2.52 -3.31
N ASN A 112 -2.07 3.25 -2.75
CA ASN A 112 -2.48 4.55 -3.29
C ASN A 112 -1.37 5.60 -3.18
N SER A 113 -0.55 5.52 -2.13
CA SER A 113 0.58 6.43 -1.94
C SER A 113 1.79 6.11 -2.83
N ARG A 114 2.05 4.82 -3.13
CA ARG A 114 3.26 4.35 -3.83
C ARG A 114 2.97 3.12 -4.72
N HIS A 115 3.61 3.08 -5.90
CA HIS A 115 3.46 1.97 -6.85
C HIS A 115 3.99 0.62 -6.34
N SER A 116 5.12 0.62 -5.63
CA SER A 116 5.75 -0.59 -5.09
C SER A 116 5.61 -0.63 -3.58
N VAL A 117 5.16 -1.76 -3.05
CA VAL A 117 4.88 -1.98 -1.63
C VAL A 117 5.47 -3.31 -1.19
N MET A 118 6.07 -3.33 0.00
CA MET A 118 6.54 -4.56 0.65
C MET A 118 5.63 -4.88 1.84
N ILE A 119 5.23 -6.14 1.99
CA ILE A 119 4.47 -6.63 3.14
C ILE A 119 5.43 -7.37 4.06
N LEU A 120 5.72 -6.78 5.22
CA LEU A 120 6.66 -7.32 6.20
C LEU A 120 5.92 -8.15 7.27
N GLY A 121 6.59 -9.18 7.78
CA GLY A 121 6.07 -10.02 8.87
C GLY A 121 6.61 -11.45 8.81
N ASN A 122 6.47 -12.19 9.90
CA ASN A 122 6.93 -13.58 10.01
C ASN A 122 6.10 -14.53 9.14
N THR A 123 6.58 -15.77 8.96
CA THR A 123 5.78 -16.82 8.31
C THR A 123 4.49 -17.04 9.08
N GLY A 124 3.38 -17.26 8.37
CA GLY A 124 2.06 -17.47 9.00
C GLY A 124 1.32 -16.19 9.42
N THR A 125 1.90 -14.99 9.29
CA THR A 125 1.22 -13.73 9.71
C THR A 125 0.25 -13.18 8.66
N ALA A 126 -0.49 -14.06 7.98
CA ALA A 126 -1.56 -13.72 7.03
C ALA A 126 -1.18 -12.81 5.83
N LYS A 127 0.12 -12.60 5.54
CA LYS A 127 0.57 -11.71 4.43
C LYS A 127 -0.12 -12.02 3.10
N THR A 128 -0.23 -13.31 2.77
CA THR A 128 -0.89 -13.79 1.55
C THR A 128 -2.39 -13.54 1.57
N VAL A 129 -3.03 -13.74 2.72
CA VAL A 129 -4.46 -13.47 2.90
C VAL A 129 -4.72 -11.98 2.73
N THR A 130 -3.91 -11.11 3.34
CA THR A 130 -4.10 -9.65 3.27
C THR A 130 -4.16 -9.12 1.84
N TRP A 131 -3.18 -9.44 0.97
CA TRP A 131 -3.21 -8.92 -0.40
C TRP A 131 -4.26 -9.60 -1.28
N LYS A 132 -4.59 -10.88 -1.02
CA LYS A 132 -5.68 -11.59 -1.72
C LYS A 132 -7.04 -11.02 -1.36
N SER A 133 -7.29 -10.74 -0.07
CA SER A 133 -8.51 -10.08 0.39
C SER A 133 -8.65 -8.68 -0.20
N LEU A 134 -7.55 -7.92 -0.35
CA LEU A 134 -7.58 -6.64 -1.06
C LEU A 134 -7.99 -6.82 -2.53
N LYS A 135 -7.41 -7.79 -3.25
CA LYS A 135 -7.79 -8.11 -4.64
C LYS A 135 -9.28 -8.40 -4.74
N GLY A 136 -9.80 -9.29 -3.88
CA GLY A 136 -11.21 -9.67 -3.88
C GLY A 136 -12.13 -8.49 -3.54
N ALA A 137 -11.79 -7.69 -2.53
CA ALA A 137 -12.55 -6.50 -2.15
C ALA A 137 -12.63 -5.48 -3.29
N MET A 138 -11.50 -5.18 -3.96
CA MET A 138 -11.48 -4.29 -5.13
C MET A 138 -12.36 -4.82 -6.28
N GLY A 139 -12.30 -6.13 -6.54
CA GLY A 139 -13.16 -6.79 -7.52
C GLY A 139 -14.65 -6.70 -7.19
N ARG A 140 -15.02 -6.87 -5.91
CA ARG A 140 -16.41 -6.71 -5.44
C ARG A 140 -16.91 -5.27 -5.60
N LEU A 141 -16.12 -4.29 -5.17
CA LEU A 141 -16.48 -2.88 -5.29
C LEU A 141 -16.63 -2.47 -6.77
N LYS A 142 -15.79 -2.99 -7.66
CA LYS A 142 -15.95 -2.79 -9.11
C LYS A 142 -17.27 -3.38 -9.62
N LYS A 143 -17.64 -4.59 -9.21
CA LYS A 143 -18.94 -5.22 -9.59
C LYS A 143 -20.14 -4.41 -9.09
N LEU A 144 -20.00 -3.73 -7.96
CA LEU A 144 -21.01 -2.81 -7.41
C LEU A 144 -20.98 -1.41 -8.06
N ASN A 145 -20.21 -1.20 -9.13
CA ASN A 145 -20.05 0.08 -9.83
C ASN A 145 -19.60 1.24 -8.92
N LYS A 146 -18.86 0.96 -7.85
CA LYS A 146 -18.28 2.00 -7.01
C LYS A 146 -17.12 2.67 -7.76
N ALA A 147 -17.13 4.00 -7.80
CA ALA A 147 -16.11 4.78 -8.50
C ALA A 147 -14.72 4.60 -7.86
N GLY A 148 -13.66 4.65 -8.67
CA GLY A 148 -12.28 4.56 -8.20
C GLY A 148 -11.75 3.15 -7.94
N PHE A 149 -12.57 2.11 -8.09
CA PHE A 149 -12.15 0.71 -7.97
C PHE A 149 -12.03 0.06 -9.34
N ASN A 150 -11.09 -0.89 -9.47
CA ASN A 150 -10.82 -1.65 -10.69
C ASN A 150 -10.58 -3.12 -10.36
N VAL A 151 -10.79 -3.99 -11.35
CA VAL A 151 -10.38 -5.39 -11.24
C VAL A 151 -8.86 -5.45 -11.18
N VAL A 152 -8.34 -6.27 -10.27
CA VAL A 152 -6.91 -6.43 -10.05
C VAL A 152 -6.48 -7.79 -10.55
N GLU A 153 -5.63 -7.82 -11.56
CA GLU A 153 -4.94 -9.04 -11.99
C GLU A 153 -3.63 -9.22 -11.23
N VAL A 154 -3.27 -10.47 -10.97
CA VAL A 154 -2.08 -10.82 -10.19
C VAL A 154 -1.31 -11.89 -10.92
N PHE A 155 -0.02 -11.64 -11.12
CA PHE A 155 0.95 -12.56 -11.70
C PHE A 155 1.96 -12.95 -10.61
N PRO A 156 1.76 -14.09 -9.92
CA PRO A 156 2.69 -14.54 -8.89
C PRO A 156 4.01 -14.98 -9.53
N ILE A 157 5.12 -14.42 -9.07
CA ILE A 157 6.46 -14.76 -9.56
C ILE A 157 7.33 -15.15 -8.35
N ASN A 158 8.04 -16.28 -8.44
CA ASN A 158 9.07 -16.65 -7.48
C ASN A 158 10.45 -16.22 -8.05
N PRO A 159 11.00 -15.07 -7.64
CA PRO A 159 12.22 -14.55 -8.24
C PRO A 159 13.46 -15.41 -7.93
N LYS A 160 13.41 -16.29 -6.93
CA LYS A 160 14.51 -17.20 -6.59
C LYS A 160 14.51 -18.49 -7.40
N ALA A 161 13.43 -18.77 -8.13
CA ALA A 161 13.33 -19.95 -8.99
C ALA A 161 13.91 -19.72 -10.39
N LEU A 162 14.29 -18.48 -10.71
CA LEU A 162 14.76 -18.04 -12.03
C LEU A 162 16.13 -17.40 -11.88
N ASN A 163 16.95 -17.49 -12.92
CA ASN A 163 18.15 -16.66 -13.01
C ASN A 163 17.80 -15.21 -13.38
N LEU A 164 18.77 -14.29 -13.29
CA LEU A 164 18.50 -12.86 -13.54
C LEU A 164 18.09 -12.57 -14.99
N GLY A 165 18.68 -13.28 -15.97
CA GLY A 165 18.34 -13.15 -17.38
C GLY A 165 16.93 -13.66 -17.69
N GLU A 166 16.52 -14.79 -17.13
CA GLU A 166 15.16 -15.33 -17.22
C GLU A 166 14.14 -14.43 -16.53
N LEU A 167 14.50 -13.78 -15.43
CA LEU A 167 13.59 -12.93 -14.67
C LEU A 167 13.36 -11.57 -15.36
N TYR A 168 14.44 -10.88 -15.73
CA TYR A 168 14.41 -9.51 -16.25
C TYR A 168 14.54 -9.41 -17.78
N GLY A 169 15.10 -10.43 -18.41
CA GLY A 169 15.58 -10.41 -19.78
C GLY A 169 17.09 -10.21 -19.82
N GLU A 170 17.70 -10.69 -20.90
CA GLU A 170 19.13 -10.52 -21.14
C GLU A 170 19.41 -10.26 -22.62
N TYR A 171 20.51 -9.57 -22.86
CA TYR A 171 20.99 -9.32 -24.21
C TYR A 171 21.96 -10.43 -24.62
N ASN A 172 21.64 -11.15 -25.68
CA ASN A 172 22.50 -12.20 -26.20
C ASN A 172 23.58 -11.59 -27.09
N LEU A 173 24.83 -11.60 -26.62
CA LEU A 173 25.98 -11.05 -27.34
C LEU A 173 26.35 -11.80 -28.62
N ALA A 174 25.96 -13.08 -28.74
CA ALA A 174 26.26 -13.88 -29.93
C ALA A 174 25.27 -13.59 -31.08
N THR A 175 23.99 -13.36 -30.75
CA THR A 175 22.96 -13.07 -31.76
C THR A 175 22.65 -11.58 -31.91
N ASN A 176 23.14 -10.74 -30.99
CA ASN A 176 22.78 -9.32 -30.85
C ASN A 176 21.27 -9.08 -30.65
N GLU A 177 20.56 -10.06 -30.11
CA GLU A 177 19.12 -9.99 -29.85
C GLU A 177 18.82 -9.87 -28.35
N TRP A 178 17.72 -9.19 -28.05
CA TRP A 178 17.16 -9.13 -26.70
C TRP A 178 16.24 -10.32 -26.44
N LEU A 179 16.52 -11.07 -25.38
CA LEU A 179 15.62 -12.10 -24.87
C LEU A 179 14.77 -11.53 -23.74
N ASP A 180 13.45 -11.58 -23.90
CA ASP A 180 12.53 -11.13 -22.85
C ASP A 180 12.50 -12.10 -21.66
N GLY A 181 12.64 -11.55 -20.45
CA GLY A 181 12.41 -12.28 -19.21
C GLY A 181 10.93 -12.28 -18.79
N VAL A 182 10.60 -13.11 -17.80
CA VAL A 182 9.24 -13.31 -17.29
C VAL A 182 8.56 -12.00 -16.87
N ILE A 183 9.28 -11.11 -16.17
CA ILE A 183 8.73 -9.81 -15.76
C ILE A 183 8.42 -8.94 -16.99
N SER A 184 9.34 -8.87 -17.95
CA SER A 184 9.19 -8.05 -19.15
C SER A 184 8.03 -8.54 -20.04
N ALA A 185 7.89 -9.85 -20.22
CA ALA A 185 6.79 -10.46 -20.96
C ALA A 185 5.44 -10.25 -20.27
N THR A 186 5.39 -10.40 -18.95
CA THR A 186 4.18 -10.12 -18.14
C THR A 186 3.76 -8.66 -18.27
N MET A 187 4.72 -7.74 -18.17
CA MET A 187 4.45 -6.30 -18.31
C MET A 187 3.91 -5.97 -19.70
N ARG A 188 4.50 -6.54 -20.76
CA ARG A 188 4.03 -6.35 -22.14
C ARG A 188 2.58 -6.81 -22.30
N THR A 189 2.25 -7.99 -21.80
CA THR A 189 0.89 -8.55 -21.85
C THR A 189 -0.12 -7.72 -21.06
N THR A 190 0.31 -7.06 -19.98
CA THR A 190 -0.57 -6.26 -19.11
C THR A 190 -0.80 -4.85 -19.65
N CYS A 191 0.15 -4.31 -20.43
CA CYS A 191 0.12 -2.93 -20.93
C CYS A 191 -0.22 -2.81 -22.42
N SER A 192 -0.27 -3.93 -23.15
CA SER A 192 -0.79 -4.00 -24.53
C SER A 192 -2.30 -3.87 -24.56
#